data_AF-A0A8J6BHM0-F1
#
_entry.id   AF-A0A8J6BHM0-F1
#
_cell.length_a   1.000
_cell.length_b   1.000
_cell.length_c   1.000
_cell.angle_alpha   90.00
_cell.angle_beta   90.00
_cell.angle_gamma   90.00
#
_symmetry.space_group_name_H-M   'P 1'
#
loop_
_entity.id
_entity.type
_entity.pdbx_description
1 polymer ?
#
loop_
_entity_poly.entity_id
_entity_poly.type
_entity_poly.pdbx_seq_one_letter_code
_entity_poly.pdbx_strand_id
1 'polypeptide(L)'
;GIDDVTGEPLVQQEDDKPDAVVARLRQYKDVAKPVIERYKSKGVLHTFSGTETNKIWPYIYTLLSAKVTPVHPEDTSQAFRPEDP
;
A
#
# COMPACT_ATOMS: atom_id res chain seq x y z
N GLY A 1 -12.48 11.73 14.63
CA GLY A 1 -12.08 12.90 13.84
C GLY A 1 -11.17 13.81 14.64
N ILE A 2 -10.35 13.24 15.52
CA ILE A 2 -9.32 13.91 16.30
C ILE A 2 -8.07 13.05 16.06
N ASP A 3 -6.92 13.68 15.91
CA ASP A 3 -5.64 13.00 15.73
C ASP A 3 -5.20 12.30 17.02
N ASP A 4 -4.70 11.07 16.92
CA ASP A 4 -4.35 10.22 18.08
C ASP A 4 -3.05 10.67 18.78
N VAL A 5 -2.19 11.44 18.10
CA VAL A 5 -0.88 11.87 18.62
C VAL A 5 -0.95 13.28 19.21
N THR A 6 -1.53 14.21 18.46
CA THR A 6 -1.56 15.65 18.77
C THR A 6 -2.86 16.08 19.43
N GLY A 7 -3.95 15.32 19.24
CA GLY A 7 -5.28 15.69 19.72
C GLY A 7 -5.97 16.80 18.91
N GLU A 8 -5.41 17.19 17.76
CA GLU A 8 -5.99 18.22 16.90
C GLU A 8 -7.18 17.69 16.07
N PRO A 9 -8.16 18.53 15.71
CA PRO A 9 -9.27 18.11 14.86
C PRO A 9 -8.85 17.69 13.45
N LEU A 10 -9.35 16.55 12.99
CA LEU A 10 -9.15 16.05 11.62
C LEU A 10 -10.13 16.72 10.64
N VAL A 11 -9.68 16.89 9.41
CA VAL A 11 -10.49 17.43 8.31
C VAL A 11 -10.58 16.41 7.17
N GLN A 12 -11.71 16.42 6.44
CA GLN A 12 -11.83 15.72 5.16
C GLN A 12 -11.36 16.66 4.06
N GLN A 13 -10.46 16.21 3.19
CA GLN A 13 -9.88 17.06 2.16
C GLN A 13 -10.84 17.20 0.96
N GLU A 14 -10.69 18.28 0.21
CA GLU A 14 -11.48 18.52 -1.02
C GLU A 14 -11.26 17.41 -2.07
N ASP A 15 -10.06 16.85 -2.14
CA ASP A 15 -9.71 15.77 -3.05
C ASP A 15 -10.36 14.41 -2.68
N ASP A 16 -10.93 14.30 -1.48
CA ASP A 16 -11.69 13.12 -1.05
C ASP A 16 -13.16 13.19 -1.45
N LYS A 17 -13.59 14.27 -2.13
CA LYS A 17 -14.95 14.38 -2.66
C LYS A 17 -15.17 13.37 -3.80
N PRO A 18 -16.40 12.82 -3.96
CA PRO A 18 -16.69 11.80 -4.97
C PRO A 18 -16.23 12.16 -6.38
N ASP A 19 -16.47 13.40 -6.82
CA ASP A 19 -16.11 13.86 -8.16
C ASP A 19 -14.58 13.89 -8.38
N ALA A 20 -13.83 14.38 -7.38
CA ALA A 20 -12.38 14.39 -7.41
C ALA A 20 -11.80 12.96 -7.42
N VAL A 21 -12.36 12.06 -6.60
CA VAL A 21 -11.96 10.65 -6.55
C VAL A 21 -12.23 9.95 -7.89
N VAL A 22 -13.40 10.18 -8.51
CA VAL A 22 -13.73 9.59 -9.82
C VAL A 22 -12.79 10.09 -10.91
N ALA A 23 -12.49 11.39 -10.94
CA ALA A 23 -11.53 11.96 -11.89
C ALA A 23 -10.14 11.32 -11.72
N ARG A 24 -9.65 11.23 -10.47
CA ARG A 24 -8.36 10.61 -10.13
C ARG A 24 -8.30 9.14 -10.53
N LEU A 25 -9.36 8.36 -10.27
CA LEU A 25 -9.41 6.93 -10.62
C LEU A 25 -9.39 6.71 -12.14
N ARG A 26 -10.08 7.55 -12.91
CA ARG A 26 -10.03 7.50 -14.39
C ARG A 26 -8.62 7.76 -14.90
N GLN A 27 -7.98 8.84 -14.44
CA GLN A 27 -6.62 9.18 -14.82
C GLN A 27 -5.63 8.06 -14.44
N TYR A 28 -5.73 7.53 -13.22
CA TYR A 28 -4.89 6.41 -12.79
C TYR A 28 -5.06 5.20 -13.72
N LYS A 29 -6.29 4.83 -14.07
CA LYS A 29 -6.55 3.71 -14.97
C LYS A 29 -5.89 3.90 -16.33
N ASP A 30 -5.99 5.08 -16.92
CA ASP A 30 -5.45 5.36 -18.25
C ASP A 30 -3.91 5.32 -18.24
N VAL A 31 -3.29 5.88 -17.21
CA VAL A 31 -1.81 5.89 -17.06
C VAL A 31 -1.27 4.52 -16.67
N ALA A 32 -1.95 3.79 -15.79
CA ALA A 32 -1.48 2.50 -15.28
C ALA A 32 -1.67 1.36 -16.28
N LYS A 33 -2.70 1.41 -17.15
CA LYS A 33 -3.02 0.35 -18.12
C LYS A 33 -1.81 -0.11 -18.96
N PRO A 34 -1.05 0.76 -19.65
CA PRO A 34 0.09 0.31 -20.46
C PRO A 34 1.20 -0.35 -19.61
N VAL A 35 1.39 0.09 -18.35
CA VAL A 35 2.36 -0.51 -17.43
C VAL A 35 1.92 -1.91 -17.00
N ILE A 36 0.64 -2.07 -16.66
CA ILE A 36 0.03 -3.36 -16.30
C ILE A 36 0.14 -4.34 -17.47
N GLU A 37 -0.21 -3.92 -18.69
CA GLU A 37 -0.11 -4.75 -19.89
C GLU A 37 1.33 -5.19 -20.17
N ARG A 38 2.31 -4.29 -19.98
CA ARG A 38 3.74 -4.63 -20.12
C ARG A 38 4.17 -5.74 -19.18
N TYR A 39 3.86 -5.67 -17.89
CA TYR A 39 4.27 -6.71 -16.94
C TYR A 39 3.45 -7.99 -17.05
N LYS A 40 2.18 -7.89 -17.48
CA LYS A 40 1.35 -9.04 -17.82
C LYS A 40 1.95 -9.83 -18.98
N SER A 41 2.38 -9.15 -20.04
CA SER A 41 3.01 -9.80 -21.21
C SER A 41 4.31 -10.52 -20.87
N LYS A 42 5.04 -10.05 -19.85
CA LYS A 42 6.25 -10.68 -19.33
C LYS A 42 6.00 -11.87 -18.40
N GLY A 43 4.75 -12.13 -18.01
CA GLY A 43 4.40 -13.24 -17.11
C GLY A 43 4.85 -13.06 -15.65
N VAL A 44 5.27 -11.85 -15.25
CA VAL A 44 5.76 -11.56 -13.88
C VAL A 44 4.73 -10.82 -13.02
N LEU A 45 3.61 -10.40 -13.62
CA LEU A 45 2.55 -9.69 -12.90
C LEU A 45 1.70 -10.67 -12.10
N HIS A 46 1.63 -10.46 -10.79
CA HIS A 46 0.64 -11.10 -9.91
C HIS A 46 -0.49 -10.11 -9.63
N THR A 47 -1.74 -10.54 -9.83
CA THR A 47 -2.94 -9.73 -9.57
C THR A 47 -3.69 -10.28 -8.38
N PHE A 48 -3.98 -9.40 -7.42
CA PHE A 48 -4.81 -9.71 -6.26
C PHE A 48 -6.10 -8.89 -6.36
N SER A 49 -7.23 -9.52 -6.07
CA SER A 49 -8.55 -8.87 -6.16
C SER A 49 -9.34 -9.15 -4.88
N GLY A 50 -10.02 -8.12 -4.38
CA GLY A 50 -10.83 -8.18 -3.17
C GLY A 50 -11.31 -6.79 -2.78
N THR A 51 -12.21 -6.73 -1.81
CA THR A 51 -12.80 -5.48 -1.29
C THR A 51 -12.28 -5.13 0.11
N GLU A 52 -11.58 -6.05 0.76
CA GLU A 52 -11.09 -5.91 2.13
C GLU A 52 -9.58 -6.18 2.20
N THR A 53 -8.81 -5.20 2.70
CA THR A 53 -7.34 -5.29 2.75
C THR A 53 -6.84 -6.47 3.59
N ASN A 54 -7.47 -6.76 4.73
CA ASN A 54 -7.13 -7.89 5.60
C ASN A 54 -7.36 -9.26 4.95
N LYS A 55 -8.21 -9.35 3.91
CA LYS A 55 -8.41 -10.58 3.12
C LYS A 55 -7.40 -10.69 1.99
N ILE A 56 -6.94 -9.56 1.44
CA ILE A 56 -5.93 -9.52 0.38
C ILE A 56 -4.52 -9.77 0.93
N TRP A 57 -4.21 -9.22 2.11
CA TRP A 57 -2.87 -9.24 2.70
C TRP A 57 -2.23 -10.63 2.81
N PRO A 58 -2.93 -11.70 3.27
CA PRO A 58 -2.33 -13.03 3.36
C PRO A 58 -1.76 -13.53 2.04
N TYR A 59 -2.43 -13.26 0.91
CA TYR A 59 -1.96 -13.69 -0.41
C TYR A 59 -0.69 -12.96 -0.85
N ILE A 60 -0.62 -11.65 -0.58
CA ILE A 60 0.57 -10.84 -0.86
C ILE A 60 1.73 -11.32 0.00
N TYR A 61 1.49 -11.50 1.30
CA TYR A 61 2.49 -11.96 2.25
C TYR A 61 3.07 -13.31 1.83
N THR A 62 2.22 -14.30 1.50
CA THR A 62 2.67 -15.62 1.04
C THR A 62 3.55 -15.51 -0.22
N LEU A 63 3.16 -14.68 -1.19
CA LEU A 63 3.95 -14.49 -2.42
C LEU A 63 5.34 -13.91 -2.12
N LEU A 64 5.41 -12.87 -1.27
CA LEU A 64 6.66 -12.20 -0.95
C LEU A 64 7.58 -13.07 -0.08
N SER A 65 7.02 -13.78 0.90
CA SER A 65 7.79 -14.69 1.78
C SER A 65 8.44 -15.85 1.02
N ALA A 66 7.91 -16.22 -0.15
CA ALA A 66 8.56 -17.19 -1.05
C ALA A 66 9.75 -16.63 -1.85
N LYS A 67 9.93 -15.30 -1.84
CA LYS A 67 10.97 -14.58 -2.61
C LYS A 67 12.01 -13.89 -1.74
N VAL A 68 11.61 -13.46 -0.55
CA VAL A 68 12.45 -12.72 0.40
C VAL A 68 12.17 -13.27 1.79
N THR A 69 13.23 -13.47 2.59
CA THR A 69 13.09 -13.89 3.99
C THR A 69 12.33 -12.82 4.77
N PRO A 70 11.20 -13.16 5.41
CA PRO A 70 10.46 -12.22 6.25
C PRO A 70 11.33 -11.76 7.43
N VAL A 71 11.27 -10.47 7.75
CA VAL A 71 11.87 -9.94 8.97
C VAL A 71 11.06 -10.46 10.15
N HIS A 72 11.72 -11.11 11.12
CA HIS A 72 11.04 -11.47 12.35
C HIS A 72 10.98 -10.23 13.24
N PRO A 73 9.89 -10.01 13.99
CA PRO A 73 9.78 -8.88 14.92
C PRO A 73 11.00 -8.71 15.84
N GLU A 74 11.63 -9.82 16.26
CA GLU A 74 12.86 -9.82 17.08
C GLU A 74 14.07 -9.19 16.37
N ASP A 75 14.15 -9.27 15.03
CA ASP A 75 15.27 -8.75 14.23
C ASP A 75 15.24 -7.21 14.14
N THR A 76 14.05 -6.61 14.30
CA THR A 76 13.84 -5.15 14.28
C THR A 76 14.31 -4.46 15.56
N SER A 77 14.45 -5.20 16.65
CA SER A 77 14.88 -4.70 17.97
C SER A 77 16.32 -4.16 18.00
N GLN A 78 17.10 -4.40 16.94
CA GLN A 78 18.52 -4.05 16.88
C GLN A 78 18.84 -2.87 15.94
N ALA A 79 17.86 -2.39 15.15
CA ALA A 79 18.09 -1.37 14.12
C ALA A 79 17.86 0.09 14.57
N PHE A 80 17.26 0.30 15.75
CA PHE A 80 17.05 1.63 16.32
C PHE A 80 17.63 1.70 17.73
N ARG A 81 18.96 1.58 17.85
CA ARG A 81 19.65 2.20 18.98
C ARG A 81 19.91 3.66 18.60
N PRO A 82 19.30 4.64 19.30
CA PRO A 82 19.80 6.00 19.26
C PRO A 82 21.08 6.03 20.11
N GLU A 83 22.23 5.90 19.46
CA GLU A 83 23.52 6.39 19.95
C GLU A 83 24.20 7.05 18.75
N ASP A 84 24.75 8.25 18.75
CA ASP A 84 24.82 9.46 19.61
C ASP A 84 25.71 10.43 18.77
N PRO A 85 25.86 11.74 19.06
CA PRO A 85 25.57 12.46 20.30
C PRO A 85 24.59 13.64 20.18
#